data_AF-A0A4Y2I9R3-F1
#
_entry.id   AF-A0A4Y2I9R3-F1
#
_cell.length_a   1.000
_cell.length_b   1.000
_cell.length_c   1.000
_cell.angle_alpha   90.00
_cell.angle_beta   90.00
_cell.angle_gamma   90.00
#
_symmetry.space_group_name_H-M   'P 1'
#
loop_
_entity.id
_entity.type
_entity.pdbx_description
1 polymer ?
#
loop_
_entity_poly.entity_id
_entity_poly.type
_entity_poly.pdbx_seq_one_letter_code
_entity_poly.pdbx_strand_id
1 'polypeptide(L)'
;MGILLHYKLYHDNGPKHNAHICRLWALYKCPQVIRTPAQSPDPIEYIWDHLKNRIRKFKISTINELKEKLMPEWDKIEGNVCANLVKSMPKRLNEVIKCKGGPIHY
;
A
#
# COMPACT_ATOMS: atom_id res chain seq x y z
N MET A 1 -3.66 19.06 10.01
CA MET A 1 -2.80 18.07 10.68
C MET A 1 -1.98 17.37 9.61
N GLY A 2 -0.65 17.38 9.72
CA GLY A 2 0.26 16.67 8.82
C GLY A 2 0.66 15.32 9.41
N ILE A 3 1.38 14.52 8.64
CA ILE A 3 2.02 13.30 9.12
C ILE A 3 3.10 13.69 10.14
N LEU A 4 3.12 13.04 11.31
CA LEU A 4 4.09 13.33 12.37
C LEU A 4 5.53 13.15 11.85
N LEU A 5 6.47 13.91 12.41
CA LEU A 5 7.86 14.03 11.92
C LEU A 5 8.57 12.67 11.78
N HIS A 6 8.20 11.67 12.58
CA HIS A 6 8.84 10.35 12.60
C HIS A 6 8.30 9.38 11.54
N TYR A 7 7.20 9.69 10.87
CA TYR A 7 6.65 8.83 9.81
C TYR A 7 7.17 9.27 8.44
N LYS A 8 7.42 8.27 7.60
CA LYS A 8 7.78 8.45 6.19
C LYS A 8 6.63 7.99 5.32
N LEU A 9 6.19 8.82 4.38
CA LEU A 9 5.20 8.45 3.39
C LEU A 9 5.85 7.54 2.33
N TYR A 10 5.22 6.40 2.07
CA TYR A 10 5.56 5.51 0.96
C TYR A 10 4.41 5.54 -0.05
N HIS A 11 4.72 5.66 -1.34
CA HIS A 11 3.77 5.51 -2.43
C HIS A 11 4.51 5.13 -3.72
N ASP A 12 3.78 4.66 -4.72
CA ASP A 12 4.35 4.37 -6.03
C ASP A 12 4.83 5.64 -6.75
N ASN A 13 5.62 5.45 -7.80
CA ASN A 13 6.14 6.53 -8.63
C ASN A 13 5.18 6.90 -9.78
N GLY A 14 3.87 6.66 -9.63
CA GLY A 14 2.87 6.90 -10.66
C GLY A 14 2.78 8.39 -11.06
N PRO A 15 2.40 8.72 -12.32
CA PRO A 15 2.35 10.11 -12.79
C PRO A 15 1.46 11.02 -11.94
N LYS A 16 0.36 10.50 -11.39
CA LYS A 16 -0.56 11.24 -10.52
C LYS A 16 0.11 11.65 -9.22
N HIS A 17 0.85 10.74 -8.59
CA HIS A 17 1.59 11.03 -7.36
C HIS A 17 2.75 11.99 -7.58
N ASN A 18 3.28 12.05 -8.80
CA ASN A 18 4.31 12.98 -9.22
C ASN A 18 3.79 14.30 -9.82
N ALA A 19 2.47 14.49 -9.93
CA ALA A 19 1.91 15.75 -10.39
C ALA A 19 2.36 16.89 -9.48
N HIS A 20 2.56 18.09 -10.04
CA HIS A 20 3.07 19.25 -9.29
C HIS A 20 2.26 19.52 -8.01
N ILE A 21 0.92 19.49 -8.13
CA ILE A 21 0.02 19.71 -7.00
C ILE A 21 0.17 18.66 -5.89
N CYS A 22 0.36 17.39 -6.24
CA CYS A 22 0.55 16.31 -5.27
C CYS A 22 1.91 16.43 -4.56
N ARG A 23 2.98 16.74 -5.30
CA ARG A 23 4.31 16.97 -4.70
C ARG A 23 4.32 18.18 -3.79
N LEU A 24 3.66 19.27 -4.18
CA LEU A 24 3.54 20.47 -3.37
C LEU A 24 2.80 20.18 -2.07
N TRP A 25 1.68 19.45 -2.13
CA TRP A 25 0.95 19.02 -0.95
C TRP A 25 1.81 18.12 -0.04
N ALA A 26 2.52 17.14 -0.61
CA ALA A 26 3.40 16.24 0.14
C ALA A 26 4.53 17.01 0.83
N LEU A 27 5.13 18.00 0.16
CA LEU A 27 6.17 18.86 0.77
C LEU A 27 5.69 19.55 2.05
N TYR A 28 4.45 20.02 2.09
CA TYR A 28 3.90 20.73 3.26
C TYR A 28 3.27 19.81 4.32
N LYS A 29 2.86 18.59 3.96
CA LYS A 29 2.08 17.69 4.84
C LYS A 29 2.82 16.43 5.25
N CYS A 30 3.86 16.05 4.52
CA CYS A 30 4.61 14.81 4.68
C CYS A 30 6.10 15.15 4.76
N PRO A 31 6.65 15.38 5.97
CA PRO A 31 8.03 15.85 6.14
C PRO A 31 9.07 14.90 5.51
N GLN A 32 8.72 13.62 5.37
CA GLN A 32 9.59 12.59 4.81
C GLN A 32 8.80 11.74 3.81
N VAL A 33 9.31 11.63 2.58
CA VAL A 33 8.75 10.78 1.52
C VAL A 33 9.83 9.81 1.05
N ILE A 34 9.50 8.52 0.99
CA ILE A 34 10.38 7.47 0.46
C ILE A 34 10.25 7.48 -1.05
N ARG A 35 11.38 7.70 -1.75
CA ARG A 35 11.42 7.55 -3.22
C ARG A 35 11.57 6.08 -3.56
N THR A 36 10.66 5.60 -4.40
CA THR A 36 10.60 4.21 -4.84
C THR A 36 10.95 4.11 -6.32
N PRO A 37 11.61 3.02 -6.76
CA PRO A 37 11.80 2.77 -8.18
C PRO A 37 10.45 2.65 -8.90
N ALA A 38 10.41 2.98 -10.19
CA ALA A 38 9.25 2.67 -11.02
C ALA A 38 8.98 1.16 -10.99
N GLN A 39 7.70 0.77 -11.02
CA GLN A 39 7.27 -0.65 -10.98
C GLN A 39 7.78 -1.44 -9.76
N SER A 40 8.11 -0.75 -8.66
CA SER A 40 8.41 -1.41 -7.41
C SER A 40 7.12 -1.90 -6.73
N PRO A 41 7.19 -2.99 -5.95
CA PRO A 41 6.04 -3.43 -5.16
C PRO A 41 5.53 -2.32 -4.26
N ASP A 42 4.23 -2.06 -4.34
CA ASP A 42 3.54 -1.30 -3.32
C ASP A 42 3.04 -2.26 -2.23
N PRO A 43 3.52 -2.15 -0.97
CA PRO A 43 3.05 -2.97 0.13
C PRO A 43 1.52 -2.98 0.26
N ILE A 44 0.84 -1.88 -0.10
CA ILE A 44 -0.62 -1.79 0.00
C ILE A 44 -1.35 -2.82 -0.88
N GLU A 45 -0.73 -3.29 -1.97
CA GLU A 45 -1.31 -4.31 -2.84
C GLU A 45 -1.59 -5.61 -2.08
N TYR A 46 -0.77 -5.94 -1.08
CA TYR A 46 -1.02 -7.10 -0.23
C TYR A 46 -2.26 -6.92 0.66
N ILE A 47 -2.49 -5.70 1.17
CA ILE A 47 -3.69 -5.38 1.94
C ILE A 47 -4.92 -5.44 1.04
N TRP A 48 -4.82 -4.96 -0.21
CA TRP A 48 -5.89 -5.08 -1.19
C TRP A 48 -6.22 -6.52 -1.54
N ASP A 49 -5.22 -7.37 -1.74
CA ASP A 49 -5.46 -8.80 -1.99
C ASP A 49 -6.09 -9.49 -0.78
N HIS A 50 -5.62 -9.20 0.43
CA HIS A 50 -6.21 -9.70 1.67
C HIS A 50 -7.69 -9.29 1.82
N LEU A 51 -8.01 -8.03 1.56
CA LEU A 51 -9.39 -7.53 1.57
C LEU A 51 -10.22 -8.22 0.48
N LYS A 52 -9.69 -8.33 -0.74
CA LYS A 52 -10.37 -8.98 -1.86
C LYS A 52 -10.70 -10.45 -1.55
N ASN A 53 -9.78 -11.18 -0.91
CA ASN A 53 -10.00 -12.57 -0.50
C ASN A 53 -11.09 -12.70 0.58
N ARG A 54 -11.23 -11.70 1.46
CA ARG A 54 -12.36 -11.64 2.40
C ARG A 54 -13.68 -11.36 1.69
N ILE A 55 -13.69 -10.38 0.78
CA ILE A 55 -14.87 -9.97 0.03
C ILE A 55 -15.39 -11.10 -0.88
N ARG A 56 -14.51 -11.90 -1.47
CA ARG A 56 -14.85 -13.06 -2.30
C ARG A 56 -15.67 -14.14 -1.58
N LYS A 57 -15.71 -14.13 -0.24
CA LYS A 57 -16.54 -15.06 0.56
C LYS A 57 -18.03 -14.71 0.53
N PHE A 58 -18.37 -13.49 0.11
CA PHE A 58 -19.75 -13.05 -0.03
C PHE A 58 -20.21 -13.19 -1.47
N LYS A 59 -21.49 -13.55 -1.66
CA LYS A 59 -22.15 -13.45 -2.97
C LYS A 59 -22.59 -12.01 -3.17
N ILE A 60 -21.84 -11.26 -3.97
CA ILE A 60 -22.08 -9.85 -4.27
C ILE A 60 -22.45 -9.73 -5.74
N SER A 61 -23.53 -9.01 -6.01
CA SER A 61 -24.10 -8.82 -7.35
C SER A 61 -24.26 -7.34 -7.72
N THR A 62 -24.17 -6.42 -6.75
CA THR A 62 -24.28 -4.98 -6.99
C THR A 62 -23.14 -4.18 -6.36
N ILE A 63 -22.92 -2.96 -6.85
CA ILE A 63 -21.94 -2.02 -6.28
C ILE A 63 -22.33 -1.62 -4.85
N ASN A 64 -23.62 -1.55 -4.53
CA ASN A 64 -24.09 -1.18 -3.19
C ASN A 64 -23.78 -2.29 -2.19
N GLU A 65 -24.05 -3.55 -2.53
CA GLU A 65 -23.66 -4.70 -1.74
C GLU A 65 -22.14 -4.75 -1.52
N LEU A 66 -21.35 -4.43 -2.56
CA LEU A 66 -19.89 -4.34 -2.42
C LEU A 66 -19.50 -3.27 -1.39
N LYS A 67 -20.06 -2.06 -1.48
CA LYS A 67 -19.77 -0.97 -0.53
C LYS A 67 -20.14 -1.35 0.89
N GLU A 68 -21.31 -1.97 1.09
CA GLU A 68 -21.79 -2.42 2.40
C GLU A 68 -20.89 -3.47 3.04
N LYS A 69 -20.22 -4.33 2.25
CA LYS A 69 -19.28 -5.33 2.77
C LYS A 69 -17.85 -4.82 2.89
N LEU A 70 -17.46 -3.84 2.08
CA LEU A 70 -16.07 -3.37 2.02
C LEU A 70 -15.62 -2.67 3.31
N MET A 71 -16.44 -1.76 3.86
CA MET A 71 -16.07 -1.04 5.08
C MET A 71 -15.96 -1.98 6.30
N PRO A 72 -16.94 -2.87 6.60
CA PRO A 72 -16.81 -3.77 7.74
C PRO A 72 -15.66 -4.77 7.60
N GLU A 73 -15.36 -5.26 6.39
CA GLU A 73 -14.21 -6.17 6.20
C GLU A 73 -12.87 -5.44 6.30
N TRP A 74 -12.82 -4.16 5.91
CA TRP A 74 -11.66 -3.31 6.13
C TRP A 74 -11.37 -3.11 7.63
N ASP A 75 -12.40 -2.80 8.42
CA ASP A 75 -12.25 -2.57 9.86
C ASP A 75 -11.83 -3.84 10.63
N LYS A 76 -12.07 -5.02 10.06
CA LYS A 76 -11.61 -6.32 10.59
C LYS A 76 -10.15 -6.62 10.27
N ILE A 77 -9.45 -5.79 9.51
CA ILE A 77 -8.03 -5.98 9.23
C ILE A 77 -7.26 -5.61 10.50
N GLU A 78 -6.80 -6.63 11.22
CA GLU A 78 -6.00 -6.47 12.42
C GLU A 78 -4.65 -5.79 12.12
N GLY A 79 -4.17 -4.99 13.07
CA GLY A 79 -2.89 -4.29 12.95
C GLY A 79 -1.69 -5.24 12.77
N ASN A 80 -1.80 -6.51 13.18
CA ASN A 80 -0.77 -7.52 12.95
C ASN A 80 -0.55 -7.81 11.45
N VAL A 81 -1.58 -7.72 10.60
CA VAL A 81 -1.48 -7.92 9.16
C VAL A 81 -0.59 -6.82 8.57
N CYS A 82 -0.86 -5.57 8.92
CA CYS A 82 -0.04 -4.43 8.52
C CYS A 82 1.39 -4.52 9.07
N ALA A 83 1.55 -4.91 10.35
CA ALA A 83 2.87 -5.03 10.97
C ALA A 83 3.72 -6.13 10.30
N ASN A 84 3.13 -7.28 10.00
CA ASN A 84 3.82 -8.40 9.34
C ASN A 84 4.25 -8.02 7.91
N LEU A 85 3.40 -7.29 7.19
CA LEU A 85 3.73 -6.77 5.87
C LEU A 85 4.95 -5.83 5.94
N VAL A 86 4.97 -4.86 6.86
CA VAL A 86 6.11 -3.96 7.04
C VAL A 86 7.38 -4.74 7.44
N LYS A 87 7.27 -5.70 8.36
CA LYS A 87 8.38 -6.57 8.78
C LYS A 87 8.94 -7.43 7.64
N SER A 88 8.13 -7.75 6.63
CA SER A 88 8.55 -8.54 5.47
C SER A 88 9.38 -7.74 4.45
N MET A 89 9.31 -6.40 4.47
CA MET A 89 9.95 -5.54 3.46
C MET A 89 11.46 -5.74 3.30
N PRO A 90 12.27 -5.86 4.38
CA PRO A 90 13.70 -6.13 4.23
C PRO A 90 13.99 -7.43 3.46
N LYS A 91 13.20 -8.49 3.71
CA LYS A 91 13.34 -9.76 2.98
C LYS A 91 13.02 -9.59 1.50
N ARG A 92 11.90 -8.91 1.17
CA ARG A 92 11.49 -8.63 -0.21
C ARG A 92 12.52 -7.80 -0.96
N LEU A 93 13.05 -6.75 -0.33
CA LEU A 93 14.11 -5.93 -0.92
C LEU A 93 15.39 -6.74 -1.19
N ASN A 94 15.77 -7.63 -0.27
CA ASN A 94 16.90 -8.55 -0.49
C ASN A 94 16.67 -9.49 -1.66
N GLU A 95 15.45 -9.97 -1.88
CA GLU A 95 15.11 -10.79 -3.05
C GLU A 95 15.20 -9.98 -4.35
N VAL A 96 14.74 -8.71 -4.36
CA VAL A 96 14.89 -7.81 -5.53
C VAL A 96 16.37 -7.62 -5.86
N ILE A 97 17.22 -7.41 -4.85
CA ILE A 97 18.68 -7.28 -5.02
C ILE A 97 19.26 -8.57 -5.62
N LYS A 98 18.88 -9.75 -5.10
CA LYS A 98 19.32 -11.05 -5.66
C LYS A 98 18.87 -11.25 -7.10
N CYS A 99 17.65 -10.82 -7.44
CA CYS A 99 17.10 -10.82 -8.79
C CYS A 99 17.63 -9.68 -9.67
N LYS A 100 18.59 -8.86 -9.20
CA LYS A 100 19.17 -7.71 -9.91
C LYS A 100 18.11 -6.71 -10.41
N GLY A 101 17.09 -6.45 -9.59
CA GLY A 101 15.97 -5.57 -9.93
C GLY A 101 14.84 -6.26 -10.71
N GLY A 102 14.97 -7.55 -11.01
CA GLY A 102 13.91 -8.36 -11.60
C GLY A 102 12.75 -8.66 -10.64
N PRO A 103 11.66 -9.25 -11.15
CA PRO A 103 10.49 -9.59 -10.35
C PRO A 103 10.81 -10.61 -9.25
N ILE A 104 10.09 -10.51 -8.14
CA ILE A 104 10.15 -11.44 -7.00
C ILE A 104 8.78 -12.11 -6.82
N HIS A 105 8.77 -13.26 -6.16
CA HIS A 105 7.53 -13.91 -5.75
C HIS A 105 7.03 -13.27 -4.45
N TYR A 106 5.75 -12.88 -4.42
CA TYR A 106 5.10 -12.22 -3.28
C TYR A 106 4.36 -13.18 -2.37
#